data_AF-A0A953ZCK6-F1
#
_entry.id   AF-A0A953ZCK6-F1
#
_cell.length_a   1.000
_cell.length_b   1.000
_cell.length_c   1.000
_cell.angle_alpha   90.00
_cell.angle_beta   90.00
_cell.angle_gamma   90.00
#
_symmetry.space_group_name_H-M   'P 1'
#
loop_
_entity.id
_entity.type
_entity.pdbx_description
1 polymer ?
#
loop_
_entity_poly.entity_id
_entity_poly.type
_entity_poly.pdbx_seq_one_letter_code
_entity_poly.pdbx_strand_id
1 'polypeptide(L)'
;MGLKPQSVPQAVGLATLGVREVADAEARYLSGVERAPLLSQGSPPRPISLLARLSACGGHFLGWFGAGWLSVSSLIMVVAGAVASDLGPFPILFVSLFIAIGLLLLFLAVRIGLRAARLLQHGTLTWAVITHTERKVSTSRDSKGNTTTSVSYDVSFMYRTEDGELRFGETNLPRADKIVDEPCELMLYDPERPEEVEFADLLPGGMRIDSQGNASESTRHNIIGIIPWLLLPLGPILGALMLLSVFLE
;
A
#
# COMPACT_ATOMS: atom_id res chain seq x y z
N MET A 1 -13.17 10.64 -8.10
CA MET A 1 -12.93 10.20 -6.72
C MET A 1 -11.61 10.79 -6.28
N GLY A 2 -11.64 11.94 -5.60
CA GLY A 2 -10.46 12.41 -4.91
C GLY A 2 -10.16 11.40 -3.82
N LEU A 3 -8.98 10.78 -3.84
CA LEU A 3 -8.32 10.51 -2.57
C LEU A 3 -8.42 11.85 -1.85
N LYS A 4 -9.24 11.95 -0.79
CA LYS A 4 -9.05 13.03 0.17
C LYS A 4 -7.53 13.02 0.37
N PRO A 5 -6.78 14.10 0.09
CA PRO A 5 -5.47 14.19 0.71
C PRO A 5 -5.76 13.81 2.15
N GLN A 6 -5.19 12.70 2.62
CA GLN A 6 -5.15 12.46 4.05
C GLN A 6 -4.62 13.80 4.54
N SER A 7 -5.52 14.58 5.14
CA SER A 7 -5.16 15.83 5.76
C SER A 7 -4.08 15.37 6.69
N VAL A 8 -2.82 15.68 6.34
CA VAL A 8 -1.67 15.41 7.18
C VAL A 8 -2.17 15.76 8.56
N PRO A 9 -2.32 14.80 9.50
CA PRO A 9 -2.77 15.12 10.84
C PRO A 9 -1.75 16.13 11.33
N GLN A 10 -2.14 17.40 11.29
CA GLN A 10 -1.21 18.50 11.17
C GLN A 10 -0.74 18.81 12.58
N ALA A 11 0.06 17.94 13.18
CA ALA A 11 0.51 18.05 14.57
C ALA A 11 -0.62 18.35 15.58
N VAL A 12 -1.89 18.08 15.25
CA VAL A 12 -3.03 18.43 16.10
C VAL A 12 -3.08 17.54 17.35
N GLY A 13 -2.50 16.33 17.28
CA GLY A 13 -2.38 15.44 18.43
C GLY A 13 -1.50 15.99 19.56
N LEU A 14 -0.45 16.76 19.24
CA LEU A 14 0.45 17.32 20.25
C LEU A 14 -0.17 18.51 21.01
N ALA A 15 -1.11 19.24 20.39
CA ALA A 15 -1.79 20.35 21.04
C ALA A 15 -2.82 19.89 22.08
N THR A 16 -3.29 18.64 22.00
CA THR A 16 -4.25 18.05 22.94
C THR A 16 -3.63 17.11 23.96
N LEU A 17 -2.46 16.53 23.68
CA LEU A 17 -1.75 15.71 24.65
C LEU A 17 -1.16 16.64 25.72
N GLY A 18 -1.59 16.47 26.97
CA GLY A 18 -1.03 17.24 28.07
C GLY A 18 0.48 17.01 28.18
N VAL A 19 1.24 18.00 28.68
CA VAL A 19 2.69 17.87 28.94
C VAL A 19 3.03 16.57 29.69
N ARG A 20 2.13 16.14 30.58
CA ARG A 20 2.22 14.88 31.32
C ARG A 20 2.12 13.63 30.44
N GLU A 21 1.21 13.61 29.47
CA GLU A 21 1.05 12.46 28.57
C GLU A 21 2.24 12.32 27.63
N VAL A 22 2.85 13.43 27.19
CA VAL A 22 4.08 13.42 26.41
C VAL A 22 5.24 12.85 27.24
N ALA A 23 5.40 13.30 28.50
CA ALA A 23 6.42 12.78 29.40
C ALA A 23 6.21 11.28 29.71
N ASP A 24 4.97 10.85 29.94
CA ASP A 24 4.64 9.44 30.18
C ASP A 24 4.88 8.60 28.91
N ALA A 25 4.57 9.12 27.72
CA ALA A 25 4.85 8.46 26.44
C ALA A 25 6.36 8.34 26.17
N GLU A 26 7.14 9.38 26.49
CA GLU A 26 8.59 9.34 26.38
C GLU A 26 9.20 8.35 27.36
N ALA A 27 8.74 8.31 28.62
CA ALA A 27 9.18 7.31 29.59
C ALA A 27 8.86 5.88 29.12
N ARG A 28 7.68 5.65 28.53
CA ARG A 28 7.31 4.37 27.91
C ARG A 28 8.23 4.05 26.74
N TYR A 29 8.51 5.03 25.87
CA TYR A 29 9.43 4.87 24.76
C TYR A 29 10.81 4.42 25.23
N LEU A 30 11.39 5.13 26.20
CA LEU A 30 12.70 4.79 26.74
C LEU A 30 12.71 3.38 27.35
N SER A 31 11.70 3.03 28.16
CA SER A 31 11.62 1.69 28.77
C SER A 31 11.38 0.56 27.76
N GLY A 32 10.71 0.85 26.63
CA GLY A 32 10.50 -0.10 25.55
C GLY A 32 11.76 -0.29 24.70
N VAL A 33 12.40 0.82 24.31
CA VAL A 33 13.59 0.82 23.46
C VAL A 33 14.81 0.21 24.15
N GLU A 34 14.97 0.39 25.47
CA GLU A 34 16.03 -0.29 26.23
C GLU A 34 15.96 -1.82 26.14
N ARG A 35 14.78 -2.37 25.86
CA ARG A 35 14.56 -3.81 25.67
C ARG A 35 14.64 -4.25 24.21
N ALA A 36 14.57 -3.30 23.28
CA ALA A 36 14.58 -3.59 21.87
C ALA A 36 16.00 -3.98 21.44
N PRO A 37 16.16 -5.00 20.58
CA PRO A 37 17.48 -5.37 20.07
C PRO A 37 18.08 -4.16 19.34
N LEU A 38 19.38 -3.93 19.58
CA LEU A 38 20.13 -2.90 18.88
C LEU A 38 19.99 -3.15 17.39
N LEU A 39 19.40 -2.19 16.69
CA LEU A 39 19.30 -2.25 15.25
C LEU A 39 20.73 -2.16 14.71
N SER A 40 21.18 -3.23 14.08
CA SER A 40 22.33 -3.16 13.18
C SER A 40 21.92 -2.17 12.10
N GLN A 41 22.47 -0.96 12.16
CA GLN A 41 22.24 0.09 11.18
C GLN A 41 22.79 -0.38 9.83
N GLY A 42 22.03 -1.20 9.12
CA GLY A 42 22.17 -1.35 7.68
C GLY A 42 21.83 0.00 7.08
N SER A 43 22.84 0.86 6.98
CA SER A 43 22.68 2.22 6.49
C SER A 43 22.07 2.18 5.09
N PRO A 44 21.00 2.95 4.82
CA PRO A 44 20.52 3.10 3.45
C PRO A 44 21.66 3.66 2.56
N PRO A 45 21.69 3.33 1.26
CA PRO A 45 20.67 2.61 0.51
C PRO A 45 20.80 1.08 0.60
N ARG A 46 19.67 0.38 0.75
CA ARG A 46 19.61 -1.09 0.72
C ARG A 46 19.44 -1.60 -0.72
N PRO A 47 20.20 -2.62 -1.15
CA PRO A 47 19.99 -3.23 -2.45
C PRO A 47 18.66 -3.99 -2.45
N ILE A 48 17.68 -3.48 -3.20
CA ILE A 48 16.41 -4.17 -3.42
C ILE A 48 16.36 -4.76 -4.82
N SER A 49 15.94 -6.02 -4.93
CA SER A 49 15.82 -6.71 -6.22
C SER A 49 14.77 -6.03 -7.11
N LEU A 50 14.90 -6.16 -8.43
CA LEU A 50 13.87 -5.69 -9.36
C LEU A 50 12.52 -6.38 -9.09
N LEU A 51 12.56 -7.66 -8.72
CA LEU A 51 11.36 -8.44 -8.42
C LEU A 51 10.63 -7.89 -7.19
N ALA A 52 11.37 -7.51 -6.15
CA ALA A 52 10.86 -6.83 -4.95
C ALA A 52 10.20 -5.48 -5.29
N ARG A 53 10.80 -4.69 -6.19
CA ARG A 53 10.21 -3.43 -6.68
C ARG A 53 8.90 -3.69 -7.43
N LEU A 54 8.88 -4.69 -8.30
CA LEU A 54 7.71 -5.08 -9.07
C LEU A 54 6.61 -5.68 -8.18
N SER A 55 6.97 -6.48 -7.17
CA SER A 55 6.01 -7.03 -6.21
C SER A 55 5.39 -5.93 -5.35
N ALA A 56 6.16 -4.93 -4.96
CA ALA A 56 5.62 -3.76 -4.26
C ALA A 56 4.60 -3.01 -5.15
N CYS A 57 4.82 -2.92 -6.46
CA CYS A 57 3.89 -2.26 -7.39
C CYS A 57 2.65 -3.10 -7.73
N GLY A 58 2.83 -4.38 -8.00
CA GLY A 58 1.78 -5.27 -8.51
C GLY A 58 1.05 -6.08 -7.43
N GLY A 59 1.61 -6.19 -6.23
CA GLY A 59 1.07 -7.05 -5.15
C GLY A 59 -0.18 -6.51 -4.47
N HIS A 60 -0.58 -5.26 -4.73
CA HIS A 60 -1.75 -4.64 -4.13
C HIS A 60 -3.04 -5.03 -4.85
N PHE A 61 -4.13 -5.14 -4.08
CA PHE A 61 -5.49 -5.34 -4.61
C PHE A 61 -5.83 -4.36 -5.74
N LEU A 62 -5.45 -3.08 -5.62
CA LEU A 62 -5.66 -2.06 -6.65
C LEU A 62 -4.98 -2.40 -7.98
N GLY A 63 -3.78 -2.98 -7.93
CA GLY A 63 -3.03 -3.38 -9.13
C GLY A 63 -3.76 -4.50 -9.87
N TRP A 64 -4.16 -5.54 -9.14
CA TRP A 64 -4.95 -6.65 -9.67
C TRP A 64 -6.30 -6.22 -10.22
N PHE A 65 -7.05 -5.46 -9.42
CA PHE A 65 -8.37 -4.98 -9.79
C PHE A 65 -8.28 -4.05 -11.01
N GLY A 66 -7.31 -3.13 -11.03
CA GLY A 66 -7.06 -2.25 -12.17
C GLY A 66 -6.70 -3.01 -13.45
N ALA A 67 -5.76 -3.97 -13.37
CA ALA A 67 -5.36 -4.79 -14.52
C ALA A 67 -6.51 -5.67 -15.04
N GLY A 68 -7.25 -6.34 -14.15
CA GLY A 68 -8.42 -7.14 -14.52
C GLY A 68 -9.53 -6.29 -15.15
N TRP A 69 -9.84 -5.14 -14.55
CA TRP A 69 -10.84 -4.20 -15.04
C TRP A 69 -10.49 -3.65 -16.42
N LEU A 70 -9.23 -3.23 -16.61
CA LEU A 70 -8.71 -2.76 -17.89
C LEU A 70 -8.82 -3.85 -18.96
N SER A 71 -8.50 -5.09 -18.59
CA SER A 71 -8.51 -6.23 -19.52
C SER A 71 -9.92 -6.54 -20.02
N VAL A 72 -10.87 -6.66 -19.09
CA VAL A 72 -12.28 -6.92 -19.43
C VAL A 72 -12.87 -5.78 -20.24
N SER A 73 -12.63 -4.53 -19.84
CA SER A 73 -13.17 -3.35 -20.54
C SER A 73 -12.63 -3.25 -21.96
N SER A 74 -11.35 -3.54 -22.15
CA SER A 74 -10.72 -3.51 -23.46
C SER A 74 -11.20 -4.67 -24.36
N LEU A 75 -11.45 -5.86 -23.79
CA LEU A 75 -12.09 -6.95 -24.53
C LEU A 75 -13.51 -6.60 -24.98
N ILE A 76 -14.31 -5.99 -24.09
CA ILE A 76 -15.65 -5.50 -24.44
C ILE A 76 -15.58 -4.46 -25.57
N MET A 77 -14.58 -3.57 -25.53
CA MET A 77 -14.37 -2.58 -26.59
C MET A 77 -14.08 -3.24 -27.94
N VAL A 78 -13.21 -4.24 -27.98
CA VAL A 78 -12.88 -5.02 -29.17
C VAL A 78 -14.13 -5.71 -29.74
N VAL A 79 -14.91 -6.38 -28.90
CA VAL A 79 -16.13 -7.08 -29.32
C VAL A 79 -17.21 -6.10 -29.77
N ALA A 80 -17.41 -5.00 -29.03
CA ALA A 80 -18.37 -3.97 -29.41
C ALA A 80 -17.98 -3.32 -30.74
N GLY A 81 -16.70 -3.01 -30.96
CA GLY A 81 -16.22 -2.46 -32.23
C GLY A 81 -16.43 -3.43 -33.40
N ALA A 82 -16.23 -4.73 -33.19
CA ALA A 82 -16.41 -5.75 -34.23
C ALA A 82 -17.88 -6.04 -34.55
N VAL A 83 -18.76 -6.06 -33.54
CA VAL A 83 -20.17 -6.43 -33.69
C VAL A 83 -21.04 -5.22 -34.05
N ALA A 84 -20.56 -4.01 -33.78
CA ALA A 84 -21.41 -2.84 -33.74
C ALA A 84 -20.85 -1.61 -34.44
N SER A 85 -20.53 -1.76 -35.72
CA SER A 85 -20.34 -0.62 -36.63
C SER A 85 -21.51 0.37 -36.59
N ASP A 86 -22.70 -0.09 -36.20
CA ASP A 86 -23.94 0.68 -36.21
C ASP A 86 -24.38 1.18 -34.82
N LEU A 87 -23.72 0.73 -33.73
CA LEU A 87 -23.94 1.36 -32.43
C LEU A 87 -23.24 2.72 -32.48
N GLY A 88 -24.00 3.79 -32.42
CA GLY A 88 -23.48 5.17 -32.47
C GLY A 88 -22.39 5.45 -31.41
N PRO A 89 -21.91 6.70 -31.29
CA PRO A 89 -20.72 6.99 -30.48
C PRO A 89 -20.89 6.71 -28.97
N PHE A 90 -22.11 6.58 -28.47
CA PHE A 90 -22.39 6.51 -27.03
C PHE A 90 -21.83 5.25 -26.35
N PRO A 91 -22.05 4.00 -26.82
CA PRO A 91 -21.46 2.81 -26.21
C PRO A 91 -19.93 2.82 -26.22
N ILE A 92 -19.31 3.36 -27.27
CA ILE A 92 -17.84 3.50 -27.38
C ILE A 92 -17.32 4.43 -26.27
N LEU A 93 -17.96 5.59 -26.09
CA LEU A 93 -17.61 6.53 -25.01
C LEU A 93 -17.81 5.92 -23.62
N PHE A 94 -18.90 5.18 -23.43
CA PHE A 94 -19.22 4.51 -22.18
C PHE A 94 -18.19 3.43 -21.82
N VAL A 95 -17.77 2.59 -22.77
CA VAL A 95 -16.72 1.57 -22.54
C VAL A 95 -15.35 2.23 -22.31
N SER A 96 -15.05 3.32 -23.02
CA SER A 96 -13.81 4.08 -22.83
C SER A 96 -13.66 4.64 -21.41
N LEU A 97 -14.76 5.03 -20.77
CA LEU A 97 -14.75 5.46 -19.36
C LEU A 97 -14.23 4.36 -18.43
N PHE A 98 -14.59 3.11 -18.67
CA PHE A 98 -14.14 1.99 -17.85
C PHE A 98 -12.66 1.66 -18.06
N ILE A 99 -12.15 1.80 -19.28
CA ILE A 99 -10.71 1.72 -19.56
C ILE A 99 -9.96 2.81 -18.77
N ALA A 100 -10.46 4.05 -18.78
CA ALA A 100 -9.86 5.15 -18.02
C ALA A 100 -9.85 4.88 -16.50
N ILE A 101 -10.92 4.30 -15.95
CA ILE A 101 -10.97 3.88 -14.54
C ILE A 101 -9.92 2.80 -14.26
N GLY A 102 -9.78 1.80 -15.12
CA GLY A 102 -8.75 0.76 -15.00
C GLY A 102 -7.33 1.32 -14.99
N LEU A 103 -7.04 2.26 -15.90
CA LEU A 103 -5.75 2.97 -15.95
C LEU A 103 -5.48 3.80 -14.70
N LEU A 104 -6.49 4.51 -14.18
CA LEU A 104 -6.36 5.28 -12.95
C LEU A 104 -6.02 4.38 -11.76
N LEU A 105 -6.69 3.23 -11.62
CA LEU A 105 -6.42 2.26 -10.56
C LEU A 105 -5.00 1.69 -10.65
N LEU A 106 -4.56 1.36 -11.87
CA LEU A 106 -3.21 0.87 -12.13
C LEU A 106 -2.16 1.94 -11.76
N PHE A 107 -2.39 3.19 -12.15
CA PHE A 107 -1.52 4.31 -11.81
C PHE A 107 -1.41 4.52 -10.29
N LEU A 108 -2.54 4.46 -9.56
CA LEU A 108 -2.54 4.54 -8.10
C LEU A 108 -1.77 3.39 -7.45
N ALA A 109 -1.94 2.16 -7.96
CA ALA A 109 -1.20 0.99 -7.46
C ALA A 109 0.31 1.14 -7.65
N VAL A 110 0.76 1.58 -8.84
CA VAL A 110 2.18 1.86 -9.12
C VAL A 110 2.71 2.95 -8.19
N ARG A 111 1.94 4.03 -7.97
CA ARG A 111 2.36 5.11 -7.06
C ARG A 111 2.56 4.62 -5.62
N ILE A 112 1.66 3.77 -5.11
CA ILE A 112 1.77 3.18 -3.78
C ILE A 112 2.99 2.25 -3.71
N GLY A 113 3.19 1.41 -4.72
CA GLY A 113 4.34 0.50 -4.76
C GLY A 113 5.69 1.20 -4.90
N LEU A 114 5.77 2.29 -5.66
CA LEU A 114 6.97 3.12 -5.75
C LEU A 114 7.32 3.77 -4.41
N ARG A 115 6.31 4.23 -3.66
CA ARG A 115 6.51 4.73 -2.30
C ARG A 115 7.09 3.66 -1.38
N ALA A 116 6.50 2.47 -1.39
CA ALA A 116 7.01 1.35 -0.60
C ALA A 116 8.42 0.91 -1.03
N ALA A 117 8.69 0.83 -2.34
CA ALA A 117 10.02 0.53 -2.87
C ALA A 117 11.06 1.58 -2.47
N ARG A 118 10.66 2.87 -2.44
CA ARG A 118 11.52 3.95 -1.95
C ARG A 118 11.82 3.80 -0.46
N LEU A 119 10.83 3.50 0.37
CA LEU A 119 11.03 3.23 1.81
C LEU A 119 11.92 2.01 2.04
N LEU A 120 11.76 0.96 1.24
CA LEU A 120 12.63 -0.22 1.33
C LEU A 120 14.09 0.09 0.97
N GLN A 121 14.30 0.95 -0.04
CA GLN A 121 15.63 1.30 -0.52
C GLN A 121 16.31 2.33 0.38
N HIS A 122 15.61 3.37 0.82
CA HIS A 122 16.21 4.53 1.49
C HIS A 122 15.71 4.74 2.92
N GLY A 123 14.73 3.96 3.38
CA GLY A 123 14.12 4.15 4.68
C GLY A 123 15.03 3.69 5.82
N THR A 124 15.09 4.50 6.86
CA THR A 124 15.84 4.22 8.08
C THR A 124 14.97 3.38 9.00
N LEU A 125 15.55 2.31 9.57
CA LEU A 125 14.86 1.47 10.54
C LEU A 125 14.81 2.18 11.89
N THR A 126 13.65 2.15 12.52
CA THR A 126 13.45 2.66 13.87
C THR A 126 12.47 1.77 14.62
N TRP A 127 12.59 1.76 15.93
CA TRP A 127 11.54 1.26 16.79
C TRP A 127 10.47 2.33 16.97
N ALA A 128 9.21 1.92 16.86
CA ALA A 128 8.07 2.73 17.21
C ALA A 128 7.33 2.13 18.39
N VAL A 129 6.86 2.98 19.28
CA VAL A 129 6.03 2.58 20.42
C VAL A 129 4.59 2.92 20.10
N ILE A 130 3.73 1.90 20.21
CA ILE A 130 2.30 2.06 20.02
C ILE A 130 1.75 2.79 21.25
N THR A 131 1.22 4.00 21.03
CA THR A 131 0.69 4.86 22.10
C THR A 131 -0.80 4.65 22.28
N HIS A 132 -1.52 4.42 21.18
CA HIS A 132 -2.96 4.22 21.17
C HIS A 132 -3.37 3.18 20.13
N THR A 133 -4.41 2.40 20.44
CA THR A 133 -5.01 1.46 19.50
C THR A 133 -6.52 1.50 19.70
N GLU A 134 -7.22 2.00 18.69
CA GLU A 134 -8.68 2.05 18.68
C GLU A 134 -9.23 0.96 17.75
N ARG A 135 -10.02 0.03 18.31
CA ARG A 135 -10.67 -1.02 17.53
C ARG A 135 -11.94 -0.49 16.86
N LYS A 136 -11.96 -0.45 15.53
CA LYS A 136 -13.11 -0.04 14.71
C LYS A 136 -13.82 -1.26 14.11
N VAL A 137 -15.04 -1.49 14.55
CA VAL A 137 -15.89 -2.58 14.05
C VAL A 137 -16.89 -2.01 13.05
N SER A 138 -16.78 -2.45 11.80
CA SER A 138 -17.69 -2.06 10.70
C SER A 138 -18.55 -3.25 10.30
N THR A 139 -19.86 -3.12 10.42
CA THR A 139 -20.83 -4.13 9.97
C THR A 139 -21.43 -3.73 8.63
N SER A 140 -21.41 -4.66 7.68
CA SER A 140 -22.08 -4.52 6.38
C SER A 140 -23.09 -5.63 6.21
N ARG A 141 -24.27 -5.32 5.67
CA ARG A 141 -25.32 -6.30 5.38
C ARG A 141 -25.43 -6.46 3.86
N ASP A 142 -25.33 -7.70 3.38
CA ASP A 142 -25.49 -8.01 1.96
C ASP A 142 -26.98 -7.99 1.53
N SER A 143 -27.24 -8.13 0.23
CA SER A 143 -28.60 -8.15 -0.33
C SER A 143 -29.44 -9.36 0.10
N LYS A 144 -28.81 -10.40 0.67
CA LYS A 144 -29.47 -11.61 1.19
C LYS A 144 -29.76 -11.49 2.70
N GLY A 145 -29.41 -10.36 3.32
CA GLY A 145 -29.58 -10.14 4.75
C GLY A 145 -28.44 -10.70 5.62
N ASN A 146 -27.41 -11.32 5.03
CA ASN A 146 -26.25 -11.78 5.77
C ASN A 146 -25.44 -10.57 6.26
N THR A 147 -25.01 -10.61 7.52
CA THR A 147 -24.20 -9.53 8.10
C THR A 147 -22.74 -9.97 8.14
N THR A 148 -21.87 -9.22 7.46
CA THR A 148 -20.42 -9.39 7.53
C THR A 148 -19.84 -8.33 8.45
N THR A 149 -19.09 -8.77 9.46
CA THR A 149 -18.37 -7.88 10.38
C THR A 149 -16.91 -7.81 9.94
N SER A 150 -16.43 -6.61 9.68
CA SER A 150 -15.02 -6.30 9.45
C SER A 150 -14.47 -5.53 10.65
N VAL A 151 -13.26 -5.88 11.07
CA VAL A 151 -12.57 -5.21 12.17
C VAL A 151 -11.34 -4.54 11.57
N SER A 152 -11.15 -3.28 11.89
CA SER A 152 -9.94 -2.51 11.58
C SER A 152 -9.48 -1.81 12.85
N TYR A 153 -8.26 -1.31 12.86
CA TYR A 153 -7.68 -0.66 14.02
C TYR A 153 -7.02 0.63 13.60
N ASP A 154 -7.34 1.72 14.29
CA ASP A 154 -6.58 2.96 14.18
C ASP A 154 -5.48 2.91 15.23
N VAL A 155 -4.24 2.94 14.77
CA VAL A 155 -3.05 2.81 15.60
C VAL A 155 -2.31 4.13 15.57
N SER A 156 -2.13 4.74 16.73
CA SER A 156 -1.24 5.87 16.93
C SER A 156 0.07 5.37 17.52
N PHE A 157 1.17 5.88 17.01
CA PHE A 157 2.50 5.46 17.43
C PHE A 157 3.46 6.65 17.48
N MET A 158 4.54 6.47 18.22
CA MET A 158 5.62 7.42 18.35
C MET A 158 6.94 6.75 18.01
N TYR A 159 7.80 7.43 17.26
CA TYR A 159 9.12 6.93 16.90
C TYR A 159 10.15 8.05 16.96
N ARG A 160 11.43 7.68 16.98
CA ARG A 160 12.55 8.63 17.02
C ARG A 160 13.30 8.58 15.70
N THR A 161 13.54 9.75 15.12
CA THR A 161 14.37 9.88 13.92
C THR A 161 15.86 9.75 14.27
N GLU A 162 16.71 9.65 13.26
CA GLU A 162 18.16 9.55 13.42
C GLU A 162 18.76 10.79 14.11
N ASP A 163 18.17 11.96 13.87
CA ASP A 163 18.53 13.23 14.53
C ASP A 163 18.08 13.30 16.00
N GLY A 164 17.38 12.27 16.49
CA GLY A 164 16.86 12.19 17.85
C GLY A 164 15.50 12.86 18.04
N GLU A 165 14.90 13.41 16.98
CA GLU A 165 13.58 14.05 17.05
C GLU A 165 12.47 12.99 17.22
N LEU A 166 11.58 13.21 18.20
CA LEU A 166 10.38 12.39 18.39
C LEU A 166 9.28 12.82 17.41
N ARG A 167 8.73 11.85 16.70
CA ARG A 167 7.64 12.02 15.71
C ARG A 167 6.46 11.13 16.08
N PHE A 168 5.28 11.58 15.69
CA PHE A 168 4.02 10.87 15.89
C PHE A 168 3.42 10.50 14.54
N GLY A 169 2.83 9.31 14.47
CA GLY A 169 2.14 8.85 13.27
C GLY A 169 0.85 8.12 13.63
N GLU A 170 -0.03 8.04 12.64
CA GLU A 170 -1.28 7.30 12.72
C GLU A 170 -1.40 6.42 11.48
N THR A 171 -1.90 5.20 11.65
CA THR A 171 -2.21 4.32 10.53
C THR A 171 -3.45 3.48 10.81
N ASN A 172 -4.13 3.05 9.75
CA ASN A 172 -5.26 2.13 9.85
C ASN A 172 -4.81 0.73 9.43
N LEU A 173 -4.93 -0.23 10.34
CA LEU A 173 -4.53 -1.61 10.15
C LEU A 173 -5.78 -2.49 10.01
N PRO A 174 -5.95 -3.22 8.90
CA PRO A 174 -7.06 -4.17 8.75
C PRO A 174 -6.90 -5.41 9.65
N ARG A 175 -5.71 -5.66 10.21
CA ARG A 175 -5.39 -6.78 11.11
C ARG A 175 -4.33 -6.38 12.13
N ALA A 176 -4.74 -5.80 13.25
CA ALA A 176 -3.81 -5.42 14.33
C ALA A 176 -3.39 -6.60 15.22
N ASP A 177 -4.08 -7.74 15.12
CA ASP A 177 -3.77 -8.96 15.87
C ASP A 177 -2.36 -9.50 15.61
N LYS A 178 -1.66 -8.98 14.59
CA LYS A 178 -0.29 -9.35 14.23
C LYS A 178 0.77 -8.27 14.52
N ILE A 179 0.36 -7.08 14.94
CA ILE A 179 1.23 -5.87 15.01
C ILE A 179 1.09 -5.16 16.36
N VAL A 180 0.21 -5.62 17.24
CA VAL A 180 -0.04 -4.99 18.55
C VAL A 180 0.16 -6.02 19.67
N ASP A 181 0.90 -7.08 19.39
CA ASP A 181 1.34 -8.05 20.40
C ASP A 181 2.59 -7.55 21.13
N GLU A 182 3.44 -6.77 20.48
CA GLU A 182 4.63 -6.17 21.09
C GLU A 182 4.41 -4.68 21.43
N PRO A 183 5.00 -4.18 22.55
CA PRO A 183 4.92 -2.76 22.92
C PRO A 183 5.74 -1.86 21.99
N CYS A 184 6.66 -2.44 21.22
CA CYS A 184 7.53 -1.76 20.28
C CYS A 184 7.51 -2.54 18.97
N GLU A 185 7.32 -1.83 17.87
CA GLU A 185 7.23 -2.41 16.54
C GLU A 185 8.32 -1.83 15.64
N LEU A 186 8.85 -2.66 14.75
CA LEU A 186 9.87 -2.24 13.80
C LEU A 186 9.21 -1.45 12.66
N MET A 187 9.73 -0.26 12.38
CA MET A 187 9.23 0.63 11.33
C MET A 187 10.34 1.09 10.41
N LEU A 188 9.96 1.50 9.20
CA LEU A 188 10.79 2.26 8.29
C LEU A 188 10.19 3.64 8.12
N TYR A 189 11.02 4.68 8.18
CA TYR A 189 10.64 6.03 7.78
C TYR A 189 11.62 6.55 6.71
N ASP A 190 11.14 7.44 5.84
CA ASP A 190 12.01 8.14 4.88
C ASP A 190 12.66 9.35 5.59
N PRO A 191 14.00 9.44 5.69
CA PRO A 191 14.65 10.58 6.33
C PRO A 191 14.42 11.91 5.60
N GLU A 192 14.16 11.90 4.28
CA GLU A 192 13.81 13.11 3.52
C GLU A 192 12.34 13.52 3.73
N ARG A 193 11.49 12.57 4.16
CA ARG A 193 10.05 12.74 4.36
C ARG A 193 9.57 11.92 5.56
N PRO A 194 9.83 12.38 6.79
CA PRO A 194 9.53 11.60 8.00
C PRO A 194 8.05 11.21 8.15
N GLU A 195 7.13 11.97 7.55
CA GLU A 195 5.71 11.60 7.48
C GLU A 195 5.44 10.32 6.67
N GLU A 196 6.37 9.93 5.80
CA GLU A 196 6.32 8.65 5.10
C GLU A 196 6.94 7.57 5.98
N VAL A 197 6.09 6.90 6.75
CA VAL A 197 6.46 5.82 7.66
C VAL A 197 5.55 4.60 7.44
N GLU A 198 6.10 3.39 7.56
CA GLU A 198 5.37 2.13 7.43
C GLU A 198 5.95 1.09 8.40
N PHE A 199 5.10 0.24 8.99
CA PHE A 199 5.57 -0.89 9.79
C PHE A 199 6.29 -1.90 8.89
N ALA A 200 7.40 -2.46 9.36
CA ALA A 200 8.23 -3.37 8.56
C ALA A 200 7.44 -4.60 8.09
N ASP A 201 6.55 -5.12 8.93
CA ASP A 201 5.71 -6.28 8.61
C ASP A 201 4.50 -5.96 7.71
N LEU A 202 4.19 -4.68 7.48
CA LEU A 202 3.13 -4.23 6.57
C LEU A 202 3.62 -3.88 5.17
N LEU A 203 4.93 -3.95 4.94
CA LEU A 203 5.50 -3.65 3.64
C LEU A 203 4.87 -4.54 2.54
N PRO A 204 4.51 -3.96 1.39
CA PRO A 204 3.79 -4.68 0.37
C PRO A 204 4.61 -5.82 -0.22
N GLY A 205 3.89 -6.86 -0.64
CA GLY A 205 4.49 -8.12 -1.07
C GLY A 205 5.00 -8.98 0.08
N GLY A 206 4.65 -8.69 1.34
CA GLY A 206 5.08 -9.52 2.47
C GLY A 206 6.60 -9.59 2.60
N MET A 207 7.26 -8.49 2.25
CA MET A 207 8.70 -8.34 2.46
C MET A 207 8.95 -8.23 3.95
N ARG A 208 9.86 -9.05 4.48
CA ARG A 208 10.21 -8.99 5.89
C ARG A 208 11.61 -8.45 6.00
N ILE A 209 11.80 -7.47 6.87
CA ILE A 209 13.13 -6.96 7.19
C ILE A 209 13.53 -7.57 8.52
N ASP A 210 14.68 -8.24 8.54
CA ASP A 210 15.22 -8.76 9.78
C ASP A 210 15.84 -7.64 10.64
N SER A 211 16.22 -7.97 11.87
CA SER A 211 16.88 -7.02 12.78
C SER A 211 18.26 -6.53 12.29
N GLN A 212 18.82 -7.16 11.25
CA GLN A 212 20.05 -6.74 10.59
C GLN A 212 19.80 -5.78 9.44
N GLY A 213 18.53 -5.52 9.10
CA GLY A 213 18.13 -4.68 7.98
C GLY A 213 18.17 -5.40 6.63
N ASN A 214 18.37 -6.72 6.61
CA ASN A 214 18.29 -7.48 5.37
C ASN A 214 16.82 -7.73 5.03
N ALA A 215 16.44 -7.35 3.81
CA ALA A 215 15.15 -7.69 3.26
C ALA A 215 15.16 -9.17 2.83
N SER A 216 14.42 -10.01 3.56
CA SER A 216 14.15 -11.37 3.14
C SER A 216 12.86 -11.39 2.33
N GLU A 217 12.95 -11.74 1.06
CA GLU A 217 11.78 -11.96 0.24
C GLU A 217 11.08 -13.25 0.71
N SER A 218 9.79 -13.16 1.06
CA SER A 218 8.92 -14.35 1.07
C SER A 218 8.68 -14.80 -0.37
N THR A 219 9.69 -15.42 -0.98
CA THR A 219 9.83 -15.67 -2.43
C THR A 219 8.63 -16.41 -3.03
N ARG A 220 7.89 -17.20 -2.24
CA ARG A 220 6.84 -18.09 -2.77
C ARG A 220 5.52 -17.40 -3.11
N HIS A 221 5.16 -16.29 -2.46
CA HIS A 221 3.82 -15.71 -2.63
C HIS A 221 3.77 -14.56 -3.65
N ASN A 222 4.90 -13.98 -4.03
CA ASN A 222 4.92 -12.80 -4.92
C ASN A 222 4.99 -13.11 -6.41
N ILE A 223 5.73 -14.14 -6.83
CA ILE A 223 5.95 -14.40 -8.27
C ILE A 223 4.64 -14.76 -8.98
N ILE A 224 3.82 -15.61 -8.35
CA ILE A 224 2.52 -16.02 -8.88
C ILE A 224 1.61 -14.81 -9.10
N GLY A 225 1.76 -13.76 -8.29
CA GLY A 225 0.92 -12.58 -8.40
C GLY A 225 1.36 -11.55 -9.44
N ILE A 226 2.66 -11.48 -9.72
CA ILE A 226 3.20 -10.51 -10.69
C ILE A 226 2.88 -10.93 -12.13
N ILE A 227 2.90 -12.24 -12.42
CA ILE A 227 2.74 -12.75 -13.79
C ILE A 227 1.39 -12.35 -14.39
N PRO A 228 0.23 -12.61 -13.75
CA PRO A 228 -1.05 -12.20 -14.32
C PRO A 228 -1.16 -10.67 -14.44
N TRP A 229 -0.61 -9.91 -13.48
CA TRP A 229 -0.62 -8.46 -13.54
C TRP A 229 0.13 -7.91 -14.76
N LEU A 230 1.26 -8.53 -15.15
CA LEU A 230 2.00 -8.17 -16.35
C LEU A 230 1.31 -8.65 -17.64
N LEU A 231 0.72 -9.85 -17.63
CA LEU A 231 0.18 -10.48 -18.83
C LEU A 231 -1.26 -10.05 -19.16
N LEU A 232 -2.11 -9.82 -18.17
CA LEU A 232 -3.51 -9.41 -18.34
C LEU A 232 -3.67 -8.20 -19.27
N PRO A 233 -2.95 -7.07 -19.08
CA PRO A 233 -3.10 -5.92 -19.94
C PRO A 233 -2.58 -6.14 -21.37
N LEU A 234 -1.73 -7.15 -21.61
CA LEU A 234 -1.22 -7.45 -22.96
C LEU A 234 -2.28 -8.06 -23.86
N GLY A 235 -3.19 -8.89 -23.31
CA GLY A 235 -4.24 -9.55 -24.09
C GLY A 235 -5.07 -8.59 -24.93
N PRO A 236 -5.65 -7.53 -24.33
CA PRO A 236 -6.42 -6.56 -25.10
C PRO A 236 -5.59 -5.69 -26.03
N ILE A 237 -4.33 -5.38 -25.70
CA ILE A 237 -3.43 -4.66 -26.62
C ILE A 237 -3.23 -5.50 -27.89
N LEU A 238 -2.94 -6.79 -27.73
CA LEU A 238 -2.80 -7.72 -28.85
C LEU A 238 -4.11 -7.85 -29.64
N GLY A 239 -5.25 -7.92 -28.96
CA GLY A 239 -6.57 -7.96 -29.61
C GLY A 239 -6.89 -6.68 -30.40
N ALA A 240 -6.55 -5.52 -29.86
CA ALA A 240 -6.72 -4.24 -30.55
C ALA A 240 -5.79 -4.12 -31.77
N LEU A 241 -4.53 -4.55 -31.65
CA LEU A 241 -3.58 -4.58 -32.77
C LEU A 241 -4.06 -5.51 -33.89
N MET A 242 -4.57 -6.69 -33.55
CA MET A 242 -5.17 -7.63 -34.52
C MET A 242 -6.38 -7.02 -35.25
N LEU A 243 -7.27 -6.31 -34.53
CA LEU A 243 -8.38 -5.60 -35.17
C LEU A 243 -7.87 -4.52 -36.13
N LEU A 244 -6.88 -3.75 -35.71
CA LEU A 244 -6.34 -2.66 -36.52
C LEU A 244 -5.70 -3.18 -37.81
N SER A 245 -5.04 -4.34 -37.78
CA SER A 245 -4.56 -4.98 -39.01
C SER A 245 -5.67 -5.40 -39.97
N VAL A 246 -6.82 -5.87 -39.46
CA VAL A 246 -7.97 -6.27 -40.32
C VAL A 246 -8.61 -5.06 -41.02
N PHE A 247 -8.58 -3.88 -40.41
CA PHE A 247 -9.12 -2.66 -41.02
C PHE A 247 -8.18 -1.98 -42.03
N LEU A 248 -6.91 -2.37 -42.05
CA LEU A 248 -5.91 -1.79 -42.96
C LEU A 248 -5.78 -2.56 -44.29
N GLU A 249 -6.33 -3.77 -44.37
CA GLU A 249 -6.46 -4.57 -45.60
C GLU A 249 -7.73 -4.22 -46.39
#